data_AF-A0A1B7ULW8-F1
#
_entry.id   AF-A0A1B7ULW8-F1
#
_cell.length_a   1.000
_cell.length_b   1.000
_cell.length_c   1.000
_cell.angle_alpha   90.00
_cell.angle_beta   90.00
_cell.angle_gamma   90.00
#
_symmetry.space_group_name_H-M   'P 1'
#
loop_
_entity.id
_entity.type
_entity.pdbx_description
1 polymer ?
#
loop_
_entity_poly.entity_id
_entity_poly.type
_entity_poly.pdbx_seq_one_letter_code
_entity_poly.pdbx_strand_id
1 'polypeptide(L)'
;MQQCFIDWMCDVSSRTEGELVAIDGKTLRGSWRLGSRSSAIHMVCAFACSSSLVLGQVETDEKSSENKAIPKLLRLIEIKGCLISIDAMGCKKLIAQQLNQKKLIIYWQLK
;
A
#
# COMPACT_ATOMS: atom_id res chain seq x y z
N MET A 1 -14.16 -5.38 11.01
CA MET A 1 -14.41 -5.35 9.55
C MET A 1 -13.11 -5.38 8.74
N GLN A 2 -12.14 -4.51 9.01
CA GLN A 2 -10.80 -4.56 8.37
C GLN A 2 -10.05 -5.88 8.56
N GLN A 3 -10.12 -6.49 9.75
CA GLN A 3 -9.40 -7.73 10.04
C GLN A 3 -9.89 -8.92 9.21
N CYS A 4 -11.21 -9.13 9.11
CA CYS A 4 -11.79 -10.21 8.29
C CYS A 4 -11.45 -10.05 6.80
N PHE A 5 -11.32 -8.82 6.32
CA PHE A 5 -10.87 -8.55 4.96
C PHE A 5 -9.40 -8.92 4.77
N ILE A 6 -8.53 -8.53 5.71
CA ILE A 6 -7.10 -8.89 5.69
C ILE A 6 -6.93 -10.41 5.72
N ASP A 7 -7.65 -11.10 6.61
CA ASP A 7 -7.53 -12.55 6.78
C ASP A 7 -7.97 -13.32 5.51
N TRP A 8 -9.06 -12.87 4.85
CA TRP A 8 -9.48 -13.44 3.56
C TRP A 8 -8.47 -13.16 2.44
N MET A 9 -7.89 -11.96 2.40
CA MET A 9 -6.88 -11.60 1.41
C MET A 9 -5.58 -12.40 1.61
N CYS A 10 -5.20 -12.74 2.85
CA CYS A 10 -4.06 -13.62 3.13
C CYS A 10 -4.25 -15.02 2.51
N ASP A 11 -5.47 -15.58 2.58
CA ASP A 11 -5.79 -16.89 2.00
C ASP A 11 -5.68 -16.88 0.46
N VAL A 12 -6.15 -15.81 -0.17
CA VAL A 12 -6.06 -15.59 -1.63
C VAL A 12 -4.62 -15.32 -2.09
N SER A 13 -3.78 -14.72 -1.24
CA SER A 13 -2.37 -14.38 -1.56
C SER A 13 -1.45 -15.59 -1.74
N SER A 14 -1.86 -16.78 -1.29
CA SER A 14 -1.12 -18.03 -1.53
C SER A 14 -0.92 -18.36 -3.02
N ARG A 15 -1.65 -17.67 -3.92
CA ARG A 15 -1.60 -17.82 -5.37
C ARG A 15 -0.83 -16.70 -6.10
N THR A 16 -0.18 -15.79 -5.36
CA THR A 16 0.38 -14.55 -5.91
C THR A 16 1.90 -14.52 -5.95
N GLU A 17 2.58 -15.67 -5.92
CA GLU A 17 4.03 -15.73 -6.14
C GLU A 17 4.39 -15.12 -7.51
N GLY A 18 5.26 -14.10 -7.50
CA GLY A 18 5.64 -13.37 -8.71
C GLY A 18 4.65 -12.28 -9.17
N GLU A 19 3.57 -12.00 -8.42
CA GLU A 19 2.61 -10.97 -8.80
C GLU A 19 3.16 -9.55 -8.60
N LEU A 20 2.80 -8.64 -9.52
CA LEU A 20 3.05 -7.22 -9.39
C LEU A 20 2.04 -6.58 -8.43
N VAL A 21 2.52 -5.99 -7.35
CA VAL A 21 1.74 -5.26 -6.36
C VAL A 21 2.14 -3.79 -6.40
N ALA A 22 1.21 -2.94 -6.83
CA ALA A 22 1.36 -1.49 -6.86
C ALA A 22 0.92 -0.88 -5.52
N ILE A 23 1.79 -0.08 -4.91
CA ILE A 23 1.49 0.71 -3.71
C ILE A 23 1.43 2.18 -4.12
N ASP A 24 0.25 2.78 -3.98
CA ASP A 24 -0.03 4.15 -4.41
C ASP A 24 -0.93 4.88 -3.40
N GLY A 25 -0.68 6.17 -3.24
CA GLY A 25 -1.49 7.08 -2.44
C GLY A 25 -2.57 7.75 -3.29
N LYS A 26 -3.84 7.56 -2.95
CA LYS A 26 -4.98 8.22 -3.60
C LYS A 26 -5.68 9.15 -2.61
N THR A 27 -5.99 10.37 -3.08
CA THR A 27 -6.86 11.30 -2.37
C THR A 27 -8.30 11.07 -2.80
N LEU A 28 -9.19 10.73 -1.87
CA LEU A 28 -10.60 10.51 -2.17
C LEU A 28 -11.29 11.85 -2.47
N ARG A 29 -11.72 12.05 -3.73
CA ARG A 29 -12.49 13.23 -4.12
C ARG A 29 -13.86 13.22 -3.45
N GLY A 30 -14.28 14.36 -2.90
CA GLY A 30 -15.58 14.52 -2.23
C GLY A 30 -15.61 14.11 -0.75
N SER A 31 -14.50 13.64 -0.18
CA SER A 31 -14.39 13.20 1.23
C SER A 31 -14.10 14.33 2.23
N TRP A 32 -14.47 15.56 1.89
CA TRP A 32 -14.16 16.72 2.72
C TRP A 32 -14.87 16.64 4.08
N ARG A 33 -14.11 16.65 5.17
CA ARG A 33 -14.70 16.78 6.51
C ARG A 33 -15.23 18.21 6.69
N LEU A 34 -16.51 18.33 7.05
CA LEU A 34 -17.10 19.63 7.41
C LEU A 34 -16.31 20.24 8.58
N GLY A 35 -15.76 21.44 8.38
CA GLY A 35 -14.97 22.17 9.39
C GLY A 35 -13.48 22.29 9.08
N SER A 36 -12.95 21.57 8.07
CA SER A 36 -11.57 21.71 7.61
C SER A 36 -11.53 21.76 6.09
N ARG A 37 -11.09 22.90 5.53
CA ARG A 37 -10.90 23.07 4.07
C ARG A 37 -9.75 22.23 3.50
N SER A 38 -9.00 21.51 4.35
CA SER A 38 -7.71 20.90 3.99
C SER A 38 -7.62 19.39 4.22
N SER A 39 -8.63 18.74 4.80
CA SER A 39 -8.55 17.32 5.15
C SER A 39 -9.43 16.46 4.23
N ALA A 40 -9.03 16.34 2.96
CA ALA A 40 -9.51 15.23 2.15
C ALA A 40 -8.86 13.94 2.66
N ILE A 41 -9.62 12.84 2.70
CA ILE A 41 -9.09 11.55 3.14
C ILE A 41 -8.05 11.09 2.13
N HIS A 42 -6.81 10.93 2.60
CA HIS A 42 -5.74 10.29 1.84
C HIS A 42 -5.71 8.80 2.19
N MET A 43 -5.51 7.95 1.20
CA MET A 43 -5.50 6.51 1.38
C MET A 43 -4.35 5.90 0.61
N VAL A 44 -3.56 5.06 1.28
CA VAL A 44 -2.53 4.25 0.63
C VAL A 44 -3.07 2.85 0.43
N CYS A 45 -3.11 2.37 -0.81
CA CYS A 45 -3.59 1.04 -1.16
C CYS A 45 -2.47 0.18 -1.75
N ALA A 46 -2.46 -1.10 -1.41
CA ALA A 46 -1.68 -2.14 -2.10
C ALA A 46 -2.61 -2.87 -3.07
N PHE A 47 -2.32 -2.76 -4.36
CA PHE A 47 -3.14 -3.31 -5.45
C PHE A 47 -2.35 -4.38 -6.19
N ALA A 48 -2.87 -5.60 -6.20
CA ALA A 48 -2.34 -6.75 -6.91
C ALA A 48 -2.85 -6.72 -8.37
N CYS A 49 -1.94 -6.49 -9.31
CA CYS A 49 -2.27 -6.18 -10.69
C CYS A 49 -2.84 -7.37 -11.47
N SER A 50 -2.34 -8.59 -11.25
CA SER A 50 -2.76 -9.77 -11.99
C SER A 50 -4.15 -10.25 -11.55
N SER A 51 -4.43 -10.13 -10.26
CA SER A 51 -5.71 -10.49 -9.66
C SER A 51 -6.73 -9.34 -9.67
N SER A 52 -6.29 -8.12 -9.99
CA SER A 52 -7.11 -6.89 -9.91
C SER A 52 -7.73 -6.68 -8.52
N LEU A 53 -7.01 -7.07 -7.46
CA LEU A 53 -7.48 -7.02 -6.07
C LEU A 53 -6.71 -6.00 -5.24
N VAL A 54 -7.40 -5.39 -4.27
CA VAL A 54 -6.77 -4.56 -3.24
C VAL A 54 -6.39 -5.45 -2.06
N LEU A 55 -5.10 -5.70 -1.85
CA LEU A 55 -4.58 -6.54 -0.75
C LEU A 55 -4.73 -5.86 0.62
N GLY A 56 -4.71 -4.52 0.63
CA GLY A 56 -4.84 -3.76 1.86
C GLY A 56 -4.89 -2.26 1.60
N GLN A 57 -5.47 -1.54 2.55
CA GLN A 57 -5.58 -0.09 2.49
C GLN A 57 -5.44 0.54 3.87
N VAL A 58 -4.75 1.69 3.94
CA VAL A 58 -4.53 2.47 5.16
C VAL A 58 -4.91 3.92 4.90
N GLU A 59 -5.79 4.47 5.74
CA GLU A 59 -6.13 5.89 5.77
C GLU A 59 -5.00 6.73 6.39
N THR A 60 -4.75 7.90 5.80
CA THR A 60 -3.82 8.93 6.29
C THR A 60 -4.49 10.30 6.23
N ASP A 61 -4.17 11.16 7.18
CA ASP A 61 -4.73 12.52 7.20
C ASP A 61 -4.05 13.47 6.19
N GLU A 62 -2.84 13.12 5.72
CA GLU A 62 -2.05 13.95 4.82
C GLU A 62 -1.24 13.12 3.81
N LYS A 63 -0.98 13.68 2.62
CA LYS A 63 -0.09 13.12 1.60
C LYS A 63 1.34 12.88 2.12
N SER A 64 1.86 13.77 2.96
CA SER A 64 3.20 13.63 3.56
C SER A 64 3.33 12.42 4.51
N SER A 65 2.18 11.96 5.03
CA SER A 65 2.09 10.82 5.94
C SER A 65 2.11 9.46 5.23
N GLU A 66 2.08 9.43 3.90
CA GLU A 66 2.24 8.20 3.09
C GLU A 66 3.53 7.44 3.46
N ASN A 67 4.60 8.17 3.81
CA ASN A 67 5.87 7.60 4.25
C ASN A 67 5.76 6.74 5.52
N LYS A 68 4.81 7.05 6.41
CA LYS A 68 4.54 6.26 7.62
C LYS A 68 3.52 5.16 7.32
N ALA A 69 2.61 5.40 6.39
CA ALA A 69 1.55 4.49 6.02
C ALA A 69 2.04 3.30 5.19
N ILE A 70 2.99 3.49 4.26
CA ILE A 70 3.56 2.39 3.46
C ILE A 70 4.19 1.32 4.37
N PRO A 71 5.09 1.66 5.32
CA PRO A 71 5.59 0.69 6.30
C PRO A 71 4.49 -0.01 7.10
N LYS A 72 3.44 0.71 7.47
CA LYS A 72 2.32 0.14 8.23
C LYS A 72 1.54 -0.86 7.38
N LEU A 73 1.25 -0.51 6.13
CA LEU A 73 0.57 -1.36 5.17
C LEU A 73 1.38 -2.63 4.89
N LEU A 74 2.68 -2.51 4.64
CA LEU A 74 3.59 -3.66 4.41
C LEU A 74 3.65 -4.63 5.60
N ARG A 75 3.41 -4.17 6.83
CA ARG A 75 3.33 -5.06 8.01
C ARG A 75 1.98 -5.79 8.11
N LEU A 76 0.91 -5.16 7.64
CA LEU A 76 -0.45 -5.73 7.67
C LEU A 76 -0.66 -6.79 6.59
N ILE A 77 0.00 -6.66 5.45
CA ILE A 77 -0.08 -7.64 4.37
C ILE A 77 1.04 -8.67 4.49
N GLU A 78 0.70 -9.96 4.39
CA GLU A 78 1.68 -11.03 4.22
C GLU A 78 1.90 -11.27 2.72
N ILE A 79 3.01 -10.77 2.21
CA ILE A 79 3.43 -10.95 0.81
C ILE A 79 4.87 -11.49 0.80
N LYS A 80 5.11 -12.52 0.00
CA LYS A 80 6.43 -13.14 -0.21
C LYS A 80 6.64 -13.34 -1.71
N GLY A 81 7.86 -13.10 -2.19
CA GLY A 81 8.20 -13.32 -3.60
C GLY A 81 7.39 -12.47 -4.61
N CYS A 82 6.76 -11.40 -4.16
CA CYS A 82 6.00 -10.49 -5.02
C CYS A 82 6.89 -9.36 -5.53
N LEU A 83 6.51 -8.80 -6.68
CA LEU A 83 7.16 -7.63 -7.23
C LEU A 83 6.42 -6.37 -6.77
N ILE A 84 7.11 -5.47 -6.08
CA ILE A 84 6.51 -4.27 -5.51
C ILE A 84 6.83 -3.05 -6.36
N SER A 85 5.80 -2.31 -6.74
CA SER A 85 5.93 -1.03 -7.42
C SER A 85 5.47 0.11 -6.52
N ILE A 86 6.33 1.10 -6.28
CA ILE A 86 6.05 2.25 -5.42
C ILE A 86 6.40 3.53 -6.18
N ASP A 87 5.65 4.60 -5.90
CA ASP A 87 5.98 5.96 -6.31
C ASP A 87 7.40 6.36 -5.84
N ALA A 88 8.16 7.01 -6.72
CA ALA A 88 9.54 7.43 -6.44
C ALA A 88 9.67 8.33 -5.19
N MET A 89 8.64 9.12 -4.83
CA MET A 89 8.65 9.92 -3.59
C MET A 89 8.69 9.05 -2.33
N GLY A 90 8.25 7.79 -2.43
CA GLY A 90 8.30 6.79 -1.36
C GLY A 90 9.67 6.11 -1.22
N CYS A 91 10.68 6.46 -2.02
CA CYS A 91 12.01 5.86 -2.00
C CYS A 91 12.83 6.30 -0.76
N LYS A 92 12.48 5.75 0.39
CA LYS A 92 13.16 5.99 1.67
C LYS A 92 13.86 4.72 2.16
N LYS A 93 15.02 4.90 2.80
CA LYS A 93 15.85 3.80 3.34
C LYS A 93 15.06 2.84 4.24
N LEU A 94 14.14 3.37 5.05
CA LEU A 94 13.30 2.56 5.94
C LEU A 94 12.36 1.59 5.20
N ILE A 95 11.80 2.03 4.07
CA ILE A 95 10.90 1.18 3.25
C ILE A 95 11.73 0.11 2.54
N ALA A 96 12.87 0.48 1.96
CA ALA A 96 13.77 -0.47 1.32
C ALA A 96 14.27 -1.57 2.29
N GLN A 97 14.58 -1.20 3.55
CA GLN A 97 14.97 -2.17 4.58
C GLN A 97 13.86 -3.18 4.88
N GLN A 98 12.61 -2.74 5.01
CA GLN A 98 11.48 -3.63 5.25
C GLN A 98 11.18 -4.55 4.06
N LEU A 99 11.29 -4.04 2.83
CA LEU A 99 11.11 -4.83 1.62
C LEU A 99 12.20 -5.90 1.49
N ASN A 100 13.46 -5.56 1.82
CA ASN A 100 14.56 -6.51 1.82
C ASN A 100 14.39 -7.61 2.88
N GLN A 101 13.90 -7.27 4.08
CA GLN A 101 13.57 -8.26 5.12
C GLN A 101 12.52 -9.27 4.65
N LYS A 102 11.56 -8.83 3.82
CA LYS A 102 10.52 -9.70 3.24
C LYS A 102 10.94 -10.40 1.94
N LYS A 103 12.20 -10.24 1.48
CA LYS A 103 12.72 -10.77 0.21
C LYS A 103 11.86 -10.38 -1.01
N LEU A 104 11.44 -9.12 -1.08
CA LEU A 104 10.64 -8.59 -2.18
C LEU A 104 11.54 -7.89 -3.21
N ILE A 105 11.16 -7.98 -4.49
CA ILE A 105 11.82 -7.24 -5.57
C ILE A 105 11.09 -5.91 -5.75
N ILE A 106 11.81 -4.81 -5.99
CA ILE A 106 11.25 -3.45 -5.98
C ILE A 106 11.53 -2.75 -7.31
N TYR A 107 10.49 -2.16 -7.91
CA TYR A 107 10.63 -1.18 -9.01
C TYR A 107 10.05 0.17 -8.59
N TRP A 108 10.78 1.24 -8.93
CA TRP A 108 10.36 2.61 -8.67
C TRP A 108 9.68 3.17 -9.90
N GLN A 109 8.45 3.65 -9.76
CA GLN A 109 7.79 4.36 -10.86
C GLN A 109 8.13 5.84 -10.78
N LEU A 110 8.74 6.34 -11.85
CA LEU A 110 8.83 7.78 -12.13
C LEU A 110 7.54 8.16 -12.87
N LYS A 111 6.75 9.06 -12.29
CA LYS A 111 5.62 9.71 -12.97
C LYS A 111 6.12 10.94 -13.73
#